data_AF-A0A8H6XJC2-F1
#
_entry.id   AF-A0A8H6XJC2-F1
#
_cell.length_a   1.000
_cell.length_b   1.000
_cell.length_c   1.000
_cell.angle_alpha   90.00
_cell.angle_beta   90.00
_cell.angle_gamma   90.00
#
_symmetry.space_group_name_H-M   'P 1'
#
loop_
_entity.id
_entity.type
_entity.pdbx_description
1 polymer ?
#
loop_
_entity_poly.entity_id
_entity_poly.type
_entity_poly.pdbx_seq_one_letter_code
_entity_poly.pdbx_strand_id
1 'polypeptide(L)'
;MATHNSTDSTGGLDASIRFPEEQARPENVGDGFSNTMEAVSSPVGMYLPYLSMSDAIALLALLAIENCGGPEIAFRGGRIDAGVPNAPGVPQPQDDLDSHIASFARQGFTQTEMIGLVACGHTFGGVQHDFFPDIVNVLNDPTDLEDVAHFDTTFVTFDNNVATEYISGTTQNPLVVGFNDTTNSDKRIFGSDGNSTMQSFANSPATFASTCADLFARMLDTVPSGVQLTDVISPLPVKPSNIELSLNGDTLQLSGQVRLWNITDSTHTVNMLLEDHNGATGNITLKFAGLSSSTGGKYSAAWYGFNPADQFSPLSLDAVAGIKSLSFVVDGKLEDQNGLGFAIQDGFLFSETSCLAANGMSARFDVAVRNSVNPTRVFLQEITADSVQGIVVTELDISPPFEPVAANTAYSLWSINVTDFDASYRIGAEIDGQRVDFLGSNGDWHPLVSP
;
A
#
# COMPACT_ATOMS: atom_id res chain seq x y z
N MET A 1 -3.85 -16.14 2.27
CA MET A 1 -5.24 -16.53 2.53
C MET A 1 -5.47 -18.04 2.58
N ALA A 2 -4.91 -18.84 1.64
CA ALA A 2 -5.25 -20.25 1.52
C ALA A 2 -4.77 -21.12 2.70
N THR A 3 -3.86 -20.60 3.52
CA THR A 3 -3.46 -21.17 4.80
C THR A 3 -4.53 -21.04 5.90
N HIS A 4 -5.62 -20.29 5.67
CA HIS A 4 -6.71 -20.16 6.64
C HIS A 4 -7.37 -21.51 6.94
N ASN A 5 -7.53 -21.78 8.23
CA ASN A 5 -8.30 -22.91 8.72
C ASN A 5 -9.45 -22.41 9.60
N SER A 6 -10.68 -22.50 9.11
CA SER A 6 -11.89 -22.13 9.86
C SER A 6 -12.13 -22.98 11.11
N THR A 7 -11.61 -24.22 11.19
CA THR A 7 -11.79 -25.06 12.39
C THR A 7 -10.89 -24.61 13.53
N ASP A 8 -9.64 -24.26 13.21
CA ASP A 8 -8.60 -23.92 14.18
C ASP A 8 -8.47 -22.40 14.32
N SER A 9 -9.15 -21.65 13.45
CA SER A 9 -9.15 -20.19 13.34
C SER A 9 -7.75 -19.59 13.19
N THR A 10 -6.87 -20.28 12.46
CA THR A 10 -5.48 -19.89 12.18
C THR A 10 -5.28 -19.54 10.72
N GLY A 11 -4.22 -18.80 10.41
CA GLY A 11 -3.85 -18.45 9.04
C GLY A 11 -4.86 -17.52 8.35
N GLY A 12 -4.60 -17.23 7.08
CA GLY A 12 -5.36 -16.25 6.32
C GLY A 12 -4.44 -15.28 5.59
N LEU A 13 -4.86 -14.03 5.49
CA LEU A 13 -4.03 -12.95 4.97
C LEU A 13 -3.31 -12.27 6.15
N ASP A 14 -2.21 -12.88 6.55
CA ASP A 14 -1.35 -12.47 7.68
C ASP A 14 0.14 -12.36 7.27
N ALA A 15 0.41 -12.27 5.96
CA ALA A 15 1.74 -12.14 5.37
C ALA A 15 2.76 -13.21 5.80
N SER A 16 2.30 -14.37 6.28
CA SER A 16 3.15 -15.54 6.57
C SER A 16 3.91 -16.05 5.34
N ILE A 17 3.39 -15.81 4.14
CA ILE A 17 4.03 -16.20 2.88
C ILE A 17 5.43 -15.57 2.69
N ARG A 18 5.78 -14.52 3.44
CA ARG A 18 7.12 -13.94 3.43
C ARG A 18 8.20 -14.87 3.98
N PHE A 19 7.83 -15.87 4.78
CA PHE A 19 8.79 -16.81 5.35
C PHE A 19 9.30 -17.80 4.29
N PRO A 20 10.62 -18.01 4.15
CA PRO A 20 11.20 -18.95 3.19
C PRO A 20 10.66 -20.38 3.31
N GLU A 21 10.29 -20.81 4.53
CA GLU A 21 9.68 -22.11 4.80
C GLU A 21 8.29 -22.28 4.17
N GLU A 22 7.58 -21.18 3.91
CA GLU A 22 6.32 -21.19 3.16
C GLU A 22 6.56 -21.21 1.66
N GLN A 23 7.47 -20.36 1.18
CA GLN A 23 7.78 -20.24 -0.25
C GLN A 23 8.42 -21.51 -0.81
N ALA A 24 9.17 -22.25 0.00
CA ALA A 24 9.80 -23.51 -0.42
C ALA A 24 8.82 -24.70 -0.51
N ARG A 25 7.53 -24.52 -0.21
CA ARG A 25 6.55 -25.62 -0.22
C ARG A 25 6.19 -26.01 -1.65
N PRO A 26 5.88 -27.30 -1.90
CA PRO A 26 5.42 -27.77 -3.21
C PRO A 26 4.15 -27.08 -3.72
N GLU A 27 3.39 -26.45 -2.84
CA GLU A 27 2.16 -25.73 -3.18
C GLU A 27 2.40 -24.27 -3.60
N ASN A 28 3.65 -23.77 -3.47
CA ASN A 28 4.08 -22.39 -3.75
C ASN A 28 5.28 -22.35 -4.72
N VAL A 29 5.33 -23.25 -5.70
CA VAL A 29 6.44 -23.30 -6.67
C VAL A 29 6.57 -21.99 -7.44
N GLY A 30 7.82 -21.54 -7.60
CA GLY A 30 8.17 -20.34 -8.36
C GLY A 30 8.76 -19.25 -7.48
N ASP A 31 8.99 -18.09 -8.10
CA ASP A 31 9.55 -16.89 -7.45
C ASP A 31 8.51 -15.76 -7.33
N GLY A 32 7.27 -16.00 -7.74
CA GLY A 32 6.21 -14.99 -7.72
C GLY A 32 5.98 -14.40 -6.33
N PHE A 33 6.04 -15.21 -5.28
CA PHE A 33 5.89 -14.71 -3.91
C PHE A 33 7.09 -13.89 -3.45
N SER A 34 8.33 -14.30 -3.72
CA SER A 34 9.52 -13.52 -3.38
C SER A 34 9.52 -12.16 -4.09
N ASN A 35 9.21 -12.16 -5.39
CA ASN A 35 9.12 -10.94 -6.19
C ASN A 35 8.01 -10.01 -5.66
N THR A 36 6.87 -10.57 -5.26
CA THR A 36 5.78 -9.81 -4.63
C THR A 36 6.20 -9.22 -3.29
N MET A 37 6.89 -9.98 -2.44
CA MET A 37 7.33 -9.47 -1.14
C MET A 37 8.36 -8.34 -1.27
N GLU A 38 9.27 -8.43 -2.24
CA GLU A 38 10.20 -7.34 -2.57
C GLU A 38 9.45 -6.07 -3.01
N ALA A 39 8.45 -6.23 -3.89
CA ALA A 39 7.60 -5.14 -4.36
C ALA A 39 6.73 -4.52 -3.25
N VAL A 40 6.36 -5.29 -2.22
CA VAL A 40 5.64 -4.80 -1.04
C VAL A 40 6.60 -4.08 -0.08
N SER A 41 7.75 -4.67 0.23
CA SER A 41 8.64 -4.19 1.29
C SER A 41 9.40 -2.91 0.92
N SER A 42 9.81 -2.76 -0.34
CA SER A 42 10.66 -1.65 -0.79
C SER A 42 9.93 -0.29 -0.79
N PRO A 43 8.76 -0.12 -1.45
CA PRO A 43 8.03 1.14 -1.40
C PRO A 43 7.09 1.25 -0.19
N VAL A 44 6.31 0.23 0.15
CA VAL A 44 5.26 0.39 1.16
C VAL A 44 5.81 0.31 2.57
N GLY A 45 6.70 -0.66 2.82
CA GLY A 45 7.32 -0.88 4.13
C GLY A 45 8.17 0.30 4.62
N MET A 46 8.99 0.89 3.73
CA MET A 46 9.88 2.01 4.08
C MET A 46 9.11 3.32 4.32
N TYR A 47 8.06 3.58 3.52
CA TYR A 47 7.24 4.79 3.67
C TYR A 47 6.11 4.66 4.70
N LEU A 48 5.71 3.45 5.10
CA LEU A 48 4.64 3.20 6.07
C LEU A 48 5.01 2.04 7.02
N PRO A 49 5.99 2.20 7.93
CA PRO A 49 6.49 1.15 8.83
C PRO A 49 5.44 0.67 9.84
N TYR A 50 4.35 1.42 10.01
CA TYR A 50 3.22 1.06 10.88
C TYR A 50 2.06 0.40 10.10
N LEU A 51 2.17 0.30 8.78
CA LEU A 51 1.26 -0.50 7.97
C LEU A 51 1.75 -1.94 7.99
N SER A 52 0.90 -2.88 8.36
CA SER A 52 1.25 -4.29 8.31
C SER A 52 1.50 -4.72 6.87
N MET A 53 2.44 -5.64 6.65
CA MET A 53 2.69 -6.22 5.33
C MET A 53 1.42 -6.89 4.79
N SER A 54 0.61 -7.46 5.68
CA SER A 54 -0.67 -8.07 5.36
C SER A 54 -1.67 -7.08 4.76
N ASP A 55 -1.80 -5.88 5.35
CA ASP A 55 -2.64 -4.82 4.79
C ASP A 55 -2.05 -4.28 3.47
N ALA A 56 -0.73 -4.21 3.35
CA ALA A 56 -0.07 -3.82 2.11
C ALA A 56 -0.34 -4.81 0.96
N ILE A 57 -0.26 -6.12 1.22
CA ILE A 57 -0.61 -7.17 0.25
C ILE A 57 -2.07 -7.05 -0.15
N ALA A 58 -2.99 -6.86 0.81
CA ALA A 58 -4.41 -6.70 0.53
C ALA A 58 -4.68 -5.49 -0.38
N LEU A 59 -4.05 -4.35 -0.08
CA LEU A 59 -4.20 -3.12 -0.85
C LEU A 59 -3.61 -3.27 -2.26
N LEU A 60 -2.43 -3.87 -2.40
CA LEU A 60 -1.79 -4.08 -3.70
C LEU A 60 -2.58 -5.04 -4.58
N ALA A 61 -3.11 -6.14 -4.02
CA ALA A 61 -3.95 -7.08 -4.76
C ALA A 61 -5.21 -6.39 -5.31
N LEU A 62 -5.89 -5.60 -4.48
CA LEU A 62 -7.04 -4.79 -4.89
C LEU A 62 -6.67 -3.81 -6.01
N LEU A 63 -5.62 -3.02 -5.83
CA LEU A 63 -5.17 -2.04 -6.82
C LEU A 63 -4.79 -2.70 -8.15
N ALA A 64 -4.17 -3.88 -8.11
CA ALA A 64 -3.83 -4.65 -9.31
C ALA A 64 -5.09 -5.09 -10.06
N ILE A 65 -6.06 -5.70 -9.37
CA ILE A 65 -7.33 -6.14 -9.97
C ILE A 65 -8.06 -4.96 -10.63
N GLU A 66 -8.17 -3.84 -9.90
CA GLU A 66 -8.87 -2.67 -10.39
C GLU A 66 -8.13 -2.00 -11.56
N ASN A 67 -6.79 -1.99 -11.54
CA ASN A 67 -5.98 -1.42 -12.61
C ASN A 67 -6.10 -2.22 -13.92
N CYS A 68 -6.41 -3.51 -13.82
CA CYS A 68 -6.77 -4.37 -14.95
C CYS A 68 -8.22 -4.17 -15.43
N GLY A 69 -8.97 -3.21 -14.88
CA GLY A 69 -10.38 -2.97 -15.23
C GLY A 69 -11.39 -3.72 -14.35
N GLY A 70 -10.92 -4.30 -13.24
CA GLY A 70 -11.74 -5.05 -12.31
C GLY A 70 -12.72 -4.20 -11.49
N PRO A 71 -13.67 -4.87 -10.82
CA PRO A 71 -14.68 -4.20 -9.99
C PRO A 71 -14.04 -3.47 -8.80
N GLU A 72 -14.73 -2.49 -8.24
CA GLU A 72 -14.32 -1.92 -6.95
C GLU A 72 -14.49 -2.95 -5.83
N ILE A 73 -13.43 -3.18 -5.08
CA ILE A 73 -13.40 -4.14 -3.98
C ILE A 73 -13.36 -3.37 -2.66
N ALA A 74 -14.15 -3.80 -1.68
CA ALA A 74 -14.14 -3.17 -0.37
C ALA A 74 -12.78 -3.41 0.33
N PHE A 75 -12.08 -2.34 0.69
CA PHE A 75 -10.85 -2.43 1.47
C PHE A 75 -11.12 -2.22 2.96
N ARG A 76 -10.57 -3.09 3.80
CA ARG A 76 -10.50 -2.93 5.26
C ARG A 76 -9.04 -3.04 5.68
N GLY A 77 -8.64 -2.31 6.72
CA GLY A 77 -7.32 -2.45 7.34
C GLY A 77 -7.38 -3.21 8.67
N GLY A 78 -6.26 -3.30 9.36
CA GLY A 78 -6.14 -3.88 10.69
C GLY A 78 -5.62 -5.32 10.71
N ARG A 79 -5.08 -5.83 9.60
CA ARG A 79 -4.43 -7.15 9.58
C ARG A 79 -3.16 -7.12 10.43
N ILE A 80 -2.85 -8.26 11.04
CA ILE A 80 -1.66 -8.45 11.88
C ILE A 80 -0.75 -9.44 11.18
N ASP A 81 0.53 -9.06 11.02
CA ASP A 81 1.53 -9.92 10.42
C ASP A 81 1.84 -11.12 11.33
N ALA A 82 1.86 -12.31 10.74
CA ALA A 82 2.23 -13.54 11.41
C ALA A 82 3.70 -13.48 11.85
N GLY A 83 4.00 -13.96 13.06
CA GLY A 83 5.38 -14.08 13.56
C GLY A 83 6.09 -15.36 13.13
N VAL A 84 5.37 -16.31 12.53
CA VAL A 84 5.87 -17.62 12.12
C VAL A 84 5.17 -18.10 10.83
N PRO A 85 5.75 -19.07 10.10
CA PRO A 85 5.07 -19.76 9.03
C PRO A 85 3.73 -20.38 9.49
N ASN A 86 2.70 -20.29 8.66
CA ASN A 86 1.45 -21.02 8.81
C ASN A 86 1.56 -22.47 8.36
N ALA A 87 0.50 -23.26 8.58
CA ALA A 87 0.39 -24.61 8.04
C ALA A 87 0.11 -24.58 6.52
N PRO A 88 0.53 -25.63 5.77
CA PRO A 88 0.15 -25.79 4.36
C PRO A 88 -1.36 -25.82 4.14
N GLY A 89 -1.80 -25.51 2.93
CA GLY A 89 -3.22 -25.55 2.60
C GLY A 89 -3.62 -24.94 1.26
N VAL A 90 -2.66 -24.66 0.37
CA VAL A 90 -2.94 -24.17 -0.97
C VAL A 90 -3.35 -25.38 -1.84
N PRO A 91 -4.54 -25.36 -2.49
CA PRO A 91 -4.94 -26.44 -3.39
C PRO A 91 -3.97 -26.56 -4.57
N GLN A 92 -3.57 -27.77 -4.92
CA GLN A 92 -2.67 -28.03 -6.04
C GLN A 92 -3.42 -28.53 -7.28
N PRO A 93 -2.94 -28.25 -8.50
CA PRO A 93 -3.67 -28.57 -9.73
C PRO A 93 -3.93 -30.06 -9.94
N GLN A 94 -3.14 -30.95 -9.34
CA GLN A 94 -3.32 -32.40 -9.39
C GLN A 94 -4.32 -32.97 -8.37
N ASP A 95 -4.78 -32.16 -7.42
CA ASP A 95 -5.71 -32.63 -6.38
C ASP A 95 -7.07 -33.01 -7.01
N ASP A 96 -7.75 -33.96 -6.37
CA ASP A 96 -9.10 -34.34 -6.80
C ASP A 96 -10.15 -33.28 -6.41
N LEU A 97 -11.33 -33.39 -7.01
CA LEU A 97 -12.41 -32.41 -6.80
C LEU A 97 -12.86 -32.36 -5.32
N ASP A 98 -12.92 -33.51 -4.64
CA ASP A 98 -13.31 -33.57 -3.23
C ASP A 98 -12.29 -32.84 -2.34
N SER A 99 -10.99 -32.98 -2.64
CA SER A 99 -9.90 -32.27 -1.95
C SER A 99 -9.96 -30.76 -2.22
N HIS A 100 -10.24 -30.34 -3.45
CA HIS A 100 -10.47 -28.93 -3.77
C HIS A 100 -11.65 -28.36 -2.98
N ILE A 101 -12.80 -29.03 -3.00
CA ILE A 101 -14.00 -28.60 -2.25
C ILE A 101 -13.68 -28.50 -0.76
N ALA A 102 -12.99 -29.51 -0.19
CA ALA A 102 -12.60 -29.50 1.22
C ALA A 102 -11.63 -28.35 1.55
N SER A 103 -10.68 -28.04 0.67
CA SER A 103 -9.71 -26.96 0.89
C SER A 103 -10.36 -25.58 0.86
N PHE A 104 -11.28 -25.31 -0.08
CA PHE A 104 -12.03 -24.06 -0.11
C PHE A 104 -13.03 -23.96 1.05
N ALA A 105 -13.68 -25.08 1.42
CA ALA A 105 -14.55 -25.14 2.60
C ALA A 105 -13.79 -24.83 3.88
N ARG A 106 -12.55 -25.33 4.03
CA ARG A 106 -11.65 -25.01 5.14
C ARG A 106 -11.39 -23.49 5.24
N GLN A 107 -11.32 -22.80 4.09
CA GLN A 107 -11.13 -21.35 4.01
C GLN A 107 -12.45 -20.56 4.21
N GLY A 108 -13.60 -21.23 4.31
CA GLY A 108 -14.91 -20.59 4.50
C GLY A 108 -15.72 -20.36 3.22
N PHE A 109 -15.36 -21.03 2.11
CA PHE A 109 -16.04 -20.91 0.82
C PHE A 109 -16.78 -22.18 0.43
N THR A 110 -17.98 -22.02 -0.12
CA THR A 110 -18.77 -23.12 -0.69
C THR A 110 -18.21 -23.58 -2.03
N GLN A 111 -18.69 -24.72 -2.56
CA GLN A 111 -18.32 -25.20 -3.90
C GLN A 111 -18.61 -24.16 -5.00
N THR A 112 -19.77 -23.49 -4.96
CA THR A 112 -20.11 -22.44 -5.93
C THR A 112 -19.14 -21.26 -5.84
N GLU A 113 -18.74 -20.88 -4.62
CA GLU A 113 -17.79 -19.79 -4.39
C GLU A 113 -16.35 -20.19 -4.76
N MET A 114 -15.99 -21.47 -4.66
CA MET A 114 -14.76 -22.03 -5.21
C MET A 114 -14.71 -21.85 -6.73
N ILE A 115 -15.78 -22.20 -7.46
CA ILE A 115 -15.87 -21.95 -8.91
C ILE A 115 -15.70 -20.45 -9.19
N GLY A 116 -16.40 -19.63 -8.41
CA GLY A 116 -16.30 -18.17 -8.45
C GLY A 116 -14.87 -17.67 -8.31
N LEU A 117 -14.19 -17.98 -7.20
CA LEU A 117 -12.83 -17.53 -6.91
C LEU A 117 -11.82 -17.98 -7.97
N VAL A 118 -11.90 -19.23 -8.43
CA VAL A 118 -10.99 -19.73 -9.47
C VAL A 118 -11.23 -19.00 -10.79
N ALA A 119 -12.49 -18.82 -11.22
CA ALA A 119 -12.78 -18.06 -12.43
C ALA A 119 -12.36 -16.59 -12.31
N CYS A 120 -12.64 -15.95 -11.17
CA CYS A 120 -12.26 -14.55 -10.92
C CYS A 120 -10.75 -14.35 -10.93
N GLY A 121 -9.98 -15.28 -10.34
CA GLY A 121 -8.52 -15.22 -10.31
C GLY A 121 -7.85 -15.59 -11.63
N HIS A 122 -8.43 -16.54 -12.38
CA HIS A 122 -7.88 -17.01 -13.66
C HIS A 122 -8.44 -16.26 -14.87
N THR A 123 -9.01 -15.06 -14.69
CA THR A 123 -9.27 -14.16 -15.83
C THR A 123 -8.04 -13.32 -16.21
N PHE A 124 -6.95 -13.39 -15.43
CA PHE A 124 -5.69 -12.71 -15.72
C PHE A 124 -4.49 -13.64 -15.49
N GLY A 125 -3.39 -13.39 -16.20
CA GLY A 125 -2.16 -14.14 -16.07
C GLY A 125 -2.17 -15.48 -16.81
N GLY A 126 -1.40 -16.43 -16.30
CA GLY A 126 -1.22 -17.75 -16.90
C GLY A 126 -0.26 -18.62 -16.08
N VAL A 127 0.07 -19.78 -16.64
CA VAL A 127 1.01 -20.73 -16.06
C VAL A 127 2.34 -20.66 -16.82
N GLN A 128 3.47 -20.56 -16.12
CA GLN A 128 4.81 -20.50 -16.72
C GLN A 128 5.40 -21.92 -16.87
N HIS A 129 5.98 -22.21 -18.04
CA HIS A 129 6.64 -23.50 -18.31
C HIS A 129 7.77 -23.81 -17.33
N ASP A 130 8.60 -22.83 -17.00
CA ASP A 130 9.81 -23.01 -16.17
C ASP A 130 9.51 -23.61 -14.80
N PHE A 131 8.34 -23.29 -14.23
CA PHE A 131 7.90 -23.80 -12.94
C PHE A 131 6.94 -24.98 -13.07
N PHE A 132 6.21 -25.10 -14.20
CA PHE A 132 5.18 -26.11 -14.40
C PHE A 132 5.28 -26.79 -15.78
N PRO A 133 6.38 -27.51 -16.07
CA PRO A 133 6.59 -28.14 -17.39
C PRO A 133 5.62 -29.30 -17.67
N ASP A 134 4.99 -29.86 -16.63
CA ASP A 134 3.96 -30.90 -16.75
C ASP A 134 2.55 -30.33 -17.03
N ILE A 135 2.41 -28.99 -17.06
CA ILE A 135 1.16 -28.28 -17.36
C ILE A 135 1.28 -27.52 -18.69
N VAL A 136 2.42 -26.85 -18.91
CA VAL A 136 2.69 -26.02 -20.08
C VAL A 136 3.85 -26.62 -20.86
N ASN A 137 3.67 -26.83 -22.17
CA ASN A 137 4.79 -27.18 -23.04
C ASN A 137 5.57 -25.91 -23.41
N VAL A 138 6.85 -26.07 -23.77
CA VAL A 138 7.62 -24.99 -24.40
C VAL A 138 6.83 -24.42 -25.59
N LEU A 139 6.49 -23.14 -25.54
CA LEU A 139 5.63 -22.49 -26.53
C LEU A 139 6.41 -22.13 -27.79
N ASN A 140 7.74 -21.97 -27.67
CA ASN A 140 8.63 -21.58 -28.77
C ASN A 140 8.19 -20.27 -29.44
N ASP A 141 7.57 -19.37 -28.68
CA ASP A 141 7.14 -18.06 -29.13
C ASP A 141 8.24 -17.04 -28.83
N PRO A 142 8.86 -16.39 -29.84
CA PRO A 142 9.91 -15.41 -29.60
C PRO A 142 9.42 -14.12 -28.90
N THR A 143 8.10 -13.93 -28.77
CA THR A 143 7.49 -12.80 -28.06
C THR A 143 7.07 -13.13 -26.64
N ASP A 144 7.11 -14.40 -26.25
CA ASP A 144 6.86 -14.89 -24.90
C ASP A 144 8.15 -15.46 -24.31
N LEU A 145 8.87 -14.61 -23.57
CA LEU A 145 10.19 -14.95 -23.06
C LEU A 145 10.15 -15.91 -21.86
N GLU A 146 8.97 -16.18 -21.30
CA GLU A 146 8.77 -17.02 -20.11
C GLU A 146 7.90 -18.27 -20.40
N ASP A 147 7.56 -18.51 -21.68
CA ASP A 147 6.71 -19.62 -22.13
C ASP A 147 5.43 -19.74 -21.25
N VAL A 148 4.63 -18.66 -21.20
CA VAL A 148 3.43 -18.51 -20.37
C VAL A 148 2.16 -18.90 -21.15
N ALA A 149 1.50 -19.97 -20.72
CA ALA A 149 0.16 -20.31 -21.23
C ALA A 149 -0.91 -19.57 -20.42
N HIS A 150 -1.56 -18.60 -21.07
CA HIS A 150 -2.61 -17.78 -20.46
C HIS A 150 -3.90 -18.53 -20.18
N PHE A 151 -4.65 -18.07 -19.18
CA PHE A 151 -5.93 -18.67 -18.80
C PHE A 151 -7.09 -18.28 -19.75
N ASP A 152 -7.01 -17.13 -20.41
CA ASP A 152 -7.91 -16.71 -21.48
C ASP A 152 -7.19 -15.82 -22.50
N THR A 153 -7.92 -15.32 -23.52
CA THR A 153 -7.32 -14.50 -24.58
C THR A 153 -7.04 -13.04 -24.19
N THR A 154 -7.47 -12.57 -23.03
CA THR A 154 -7.35 -11.18 -22.56
C THR A 154 -6.63 -11.09 -21.21
N PHE A 155 -5.56 -11.86 -21.04
CA PHE A 155 -4.80 -12.11 -19.81
C PHE A 155 -4.31 -10.90 -18.96
N VAL A 156 -4.45 -9.65 -19.41
CA VAL A 156 -4.15 -8.43 -18.63
C VAL A 156 -5.39 -7.58 -18.33
N THR A 157 -6.56 -8.03 -18.78
CA THR A 157 -7.84 -7.33 -18.67
C THR A 157 -8.79 -8.16 -17.81
N PHE A 158 -9.41 -7.52 -16.83
CA PHE A 158 -10.44 -8.14 -16.04
C PHE A 158 -11.76 -8.12 -16.82
N ASP A 159 -12.14 -9.25 -17.39
CA ASP A 159 -13.40 -9.45 -18.10
C ASP A 159 -13.93 -10.87 -17.83
N ASN A 160 -14.94 -11.34 -18.57
CA ASN A 160 -15.52 -12.66 -18.34
C ASN A 160 -15.07 -13.71 -19.39
N ASN A 161 -13.94 -13.50 -20.08
CA ASN A 161 -13.49 -14.39 -21.16
C ASN A 161 -13.14 -15.79 -20.69
N VAL A 162 -12.53 -15.94 -19.50
CA VAL A 162 -12.37 -17.25 -18.84
C VAL A 162 -13.67 -18.07 -18.82
N ALA A 163 -14.84 -17.42 -18.66
CA ALA A 163 -16.12 -18.08 -18.67
C ALA A 163 -16.73 -18.24 -20.07
N THR A 164 -16.68 -17.21 -20.91
CA THR A 164 -17.26 -17.28 -22.26
C THR A 164 -16.54 -18.31 -23.13
N GLU A 165 -15.22 -18.36 -23.07
CA GLU A 165 -14.38 -19.31 -23.81
C GLU A 165 -14.51 -20.74 -23.29
N TYR A 166 -14.67 -20.91 -21.97
CA TYR A 166 -14.92 -22.22 -21.38
C TYR A 166 -16.27 -22.78 -21.86
N ILE A 167 -17.34 -21.97 -21.80
CA ILE A 167 -18.69 -22.40 -22.19
C ILE A 167 -18.81 -22.62 -23.71
N SER A 168 -18.11 -21.84 -24.54
CA SER A 168 -18.07 -22.03 -25.99
C SER A 168 -17.22 -23.23 -26.42
N GLY A 169 -16.36 -23.76 -25.53
CA GLY A 169 -15.39 -24.80 -25.84
C GLY A 169 -14.21 -24.30 -26.68
N THR A 170 -13.90 -22.99 -26.62
CA THR A 170 -12.77 -22.38 -27.35
C THR A 170 -11.60 -22.02 -26.46
N THR A 171 -11.71 -22.23 -25.14
CA THR A 171 -10.64 -21.90 -24.18
C THR A 171 -9.34 -22.65 -24.48
N GLN A 172 -8.23 -21.94 -24.31
CA GLN A 172 -6.87 -22.48 -24.36
C GLN A 172 -6.24 -22.59 -22.97
N ASN A 173 -7.03 -22.38 -21.89
CA ASN A 173 -6.57 -22.48 -20.52
C ASN A 173 -5.85 -23.83 -20.28
N PRO A 174 -4.56 -23.82 -19.88
CA PRO A 174 -3.78 -25.04 -19.72
C PRO A 174 -4.29 -25.93 -18.57
N LEU A 175 -5.08 -25.39 -17.64
CA LEU A 175 -5.76 -26.13 -16.57
C LEU A 175 -7.15 -26.64 -16.98
N VAL A 176 -7.59 -26.36 -18.22
CA VAL A 176 -8.82 -26.92 -18.80
C VAL A 176 -8.51 -27.94 -19.88
N VAL A 177 -7.68 -27.56 -20.85
CA VAL A 177 -7.39 -28.33 -22.07
C VAL A 177 -5.94 -28.80 -22.13
N GLY A 178 -5.22 -28.77 -21.00
CA GLY A 178 -3.84 -29.24 -20.90
C GLY A 178 -3.69 -30.71 -21.28
N PHE A 179 -2.48 -31.07 -21.71
CA PHE A 179 -2.14 -32.43 -22.15
C PHE A 179 -2.14 -33.45 -21.00
N ASN A 180 -2.04 -32.98 -19.75
CA ASN A 180 -2.11 -33.80 -18.55
C ASN A 180 -3.47 -33.60 -17.86
N ASP A 181 -4.39 -34.55 -18.06
CA ASP A 181 -5.74 -34.47 -17.50
C ASP A 181 -5.76 -34.44 -15.95
N THR A 182 -4.73 -34.96 -15.28
CA THR A 182 -4.63 -34.91 -13.82
C THR A 182 -4.43 -33.47 -13.34
N THR A 183 -3.72 -32.61 -14.07
CA THR A 183 -3.51 -31.20 -13.70
C THR A 183 -4.58 -30.25 -14.24
N ASN A 184 -5.57 -30.76 -14.98
CA ASN A 184 -6.68 -29.97 -15.50
C ASN A 184 -7.70 -29.61 -14.38
N SER A 185 -7.26 -28.87 -13.36
CA SER A 185 -8.07 -28.49 -12.18
C SER A 185 -9.27 -27.63 -12.55
N ASP A 186 -9.06 -26.63 -13.40
CA ASP A 186 -10.11 -25.69 -13.81
C ASP A 186 -11.24 -26.43 -14.53
N LYS A 187 -10.91 -27.39 -15.42
CA LYS A 187 -11.91 -28.27 -16.05
C LYS A 187 -12.79 -28.98 -15.02
N ARG A 188 -12.19 -29.53 -13.95
CA ARG A 188 -12.92 -30.25 -12.90
C ARG A 188 -13.74 -29.29 -12.04
N ILE A 189 -13.17 -28.17 -11.62
CA ILE A 189 -13.80 -27.17 -10.76
C ILE A 189 -14.98 -26.52 -11.48
N PHE A 190 -14.76 -25.96 -12.68
CA PHE A 190 -15.79 -25.30 -13.48
C PHE A 190 -16.97 -26.22 -13.83
N GLY A 191 -16.69 -27.52 -14.03
CA GLY A 191 -17.71 -28.54 -14.31
C GLY A 191 -18.45 -29.07 -13.09
N SER A 192 -18.01 -28.72 -11.88
CA SER A 192 -18.44 -29.40 -10.65
C SER A 192 -19.88 -29.12 -10.23
N ASP A 193 -20.52 -28.08 -10.79
CA ASP A 193 -21.94 -27.75 -10.61
C ASP A 193 -22.78 -27.95 -11.89
N GLY A 194 -22.26 -28.71 -12.86
CA GLY A 194 -22.89 -28.86 -14.16
C GLY A 194 -22.76 -27.62 -15.05
N ASN A 195 -21.68 -26.84 -14.89
CA ASN A 195 -21.37 -25.59 -15.58
C ASN A 195 -22.32 -24.42 -15.27
N SER A 196 -23.14 -24.51 -14.22
CA SER A 196 -24.20 -23.53 -13.98
C SER A 196 -23.65 -22.15 -13.65
N THR A 197 -22.60 -22.10 -12.83
CA THR A 197 -21.92 -20.87 -12.42
C THR A 197 -21.19 -20.25 -13.60
N MET A 198 -20.43 -21.05 -14.36
CA MET A 198 -19.72 -20.58 -15.54
C MET A 198 -20.66 -20.10 -16.65
N GLN A 199 -21.81 -20.73 -16.84
CA GLN A 199 -22.85 -20.23 -17.75
C GLN A 199 -23.39 -18.87 -17.29
N SER A 200 -23.63 -18.70 -15.98
CA SER A 200 -24.07 -17.41 -15.44
C SER A 200 -23.06 -16.30 -15.71
N PHE A 201 -21.77 -16.58 -15.50
CA PHE A 201 -20.69 -15.65 -15.78
C PHE A 201 -20.52 -15.34 -17.26
N ALA A 202 -20.55 -16.36 -18.13
CA ALA A 202 -20.48 -16.17 -19.58
C ALA A 202 -21.62 -15.30 -20.11
N ASN A 203 -22.83 -15.44 -19.55
CA ASN A 203 -24.01 -14.69 -19.99
C ASN A 203 -24.06 -13.24 -19.50
N SER A 204 -23.28 -12.88 -18.47
CA SER A 204 -23.37 -11.55 -17.85
C SER A 204 -22.02 -11.10 -17.27
N PRO A 205 -21.28 -10.24 -18.01
CA PRO A 205 -20.07 -9.59 -17.49
C PRO A 205 -20.32 -8.85 -16.17
N ALA A 206 -21.50 -8.25 -16.01
CA ALA A 206 -21.89 -7.57 -14.77
C ALA A 206 -22.04 -8.54 -13.59
N THR A 207 -22.61 -9.73 -13.81
CA THR A 207 -22.74 -10.77 -12.76
C THR A 207 -21.37 -11.34 -12.40
N PHE A 208 -20.50 -11.56 -13.38
CA PHE A 208 -19.11 -11.96 -13.14
C PHE A 208 -18.40 -10.93 -12.26
N ALA A 209 -18.38 -9.66 -12.68
CA ALA A 209 -17.71 -8.58 -11.96
C ALA A 209 -18.26 -8.39 -10.53
N SER A 210 -19.58 -8.39 -10.33
CA SER A 210 -20.14 -8.23 -8.98
C SER A 210 -19.87 -9.43 -8.07
N THR A 211 -19.87 -10.65 -8.62
CA THR A 211 -19.52 -11.86 -7.86
C THR A 211 -18.04 -11.84 -7.46
N CYS A 212 -17.15 -11.46 -8.38
CA CYS A 212 -15.73 -11.35 -8.09
C CYS A 212 -15.42 -10.25 -7.06
N ALA A 213 -16.14 -9.13 -7.08
CA ALA A 213 -16.01 -8.09 -6.06
C ALA A 213 -16.29 -8.62 -4.64
N ASP A 214 -17.40 -9.36 -4.46
CA ASP A 214 -17.78 -9.96 -3.18
C ASP A 214 -16.77 -11.03 -2.73
N LEU A 215 -16.42 -11.94 -3.65
CA LEU A 215 -15.54 -13.05 -3.34
C LEU A 215 -14.12 -12.58 -3.01
N PHE A 216 -13.54 -11.66 -3.79
CA PHE A 216 -12.23 -11.10 -3.49
C PHE A 216 -12.23 -10.33 -2.18
N ALA A 217 -13.27 -9.53 -1.88
CA ALA A 217 -13.36 -8.85 -0.59
C ALA A 217 -13.29 -9.86 0.57
N ARG A 218 -14.10 -10.93 0.51
CA ARG A 218 -14.09 -12.00 1.53
C ARG A 218 -12.76 -12.75 1.59
N MET A 219 -12.13 -12.99 0.46
CA MET A 219 -10.84 -13.68 0.39
C MET A 219 -9.74 -12.83 1.04
N LEU A 220 -9.73 -11.53 0.78
CA LEU A 220 -8.77 -10.59 1.38
C LEU A 220 -9.07 -10.35 2.87
N ASP A 221 -10.34 -10.40 3.27
CA ASP A 221 -10.78 -10.24 4.66
C ASP A 221 -10.67 -11.54 5.49
N THR A 222 -10.18 -12.63 4.91
CA THR A 222 -9.93 -13.88 5.63
C THR A 222 -8.71 -13.73 6.53
N VAL A 223 -8.93 -13.59 7.84
CA VAL A 223 -7.88 -13.34 8.85
C VAL A 223 -7.93 -14.34 10.01
N PRO A 224 -6.83 -14.50 10.79
CA PRO A 224 -6.82 -15.34 11.99
C PRO A 224 -7.80 -14.86 13.08
N SER A 225 -8.12 -15.76 14.02
CA SER A 225 -8.94 -15.43 15.19
C SER A 225 -8.37 -14.26 15.98
N GLY A 226 -9.25 -13.38 16.47
CA GLY A 226 -8.88 -12.24 17.31
C GLY A 226 -8.36 -11.04 16.52
N VAL A 227 -8.12 -11.16 15.22
CA VAL A 227 -7.88 -10.01 14.34
C VAL A 227 -9.21 -9.36 14.01
N GLN A 228 -9.34 -8.07 14.34
CA GLN A 228 -10.53 -7.28 14.02
C GLN A 228 -10.19 -6.31 12.89
N LEU A 229 -10.77 -6.53 11.72
CA LEU A 229 -10.67 -5.59 10.61
C LEU A 229 -11.50 -4.33 10.90
N THR A 230 -11.05 -3.21 10.34
CA THR A 230 -11.76 -1.92 10.39
C THR A 230 -13.06 -1.98 9.60
N ASP A 231 -13.87 -0.92 9.72
CA ASP A 231 -14.86 -0.60 8.70
C ASP A 231 -14.19 -0.39 7.33
N VAL A 232 -15.01 -0.44 6.26
CA VAL A 232 -14.51 -0.19 4.90
C VAL A 232 -13.88 1.20 4.85
N ILE A 233 -12.64 1.26 4.40
CA ILE A 233 -11.87 2.50 4.27
C ILE A 233 -12.15 3.07 2.88
N SER A 234 -12.80 4.22 2.83
CA SER A 234 -13.02 4.96 1.59
C SER A 234 -12.07 6.16 1.48
N PRO A 235 -11.62 6.53 0.27
CA PRO A 235 -10.81 7.71 0.08
C PRO A 235 -11.54 8.98 0.54
N LEU A 236 -10.86 9.83 1.31
CA LEU A 236 -11.41 11.12 1.74
C LEU A 236 -11.68 12.02 0.50
N PRO A 237 -12.81 12.76 0.45
CA PRO A 237 -13.09 13.70 -0.63
C PRO A 237 -11.97 14.73 -0.82
N VAL A 238 -11.39 15.18 0.28
CA VAL A 238 -10.25 16.10 0.33
C VAL A 238 -9.17 15.48 1.19
N LYS A 239 -7.95 15.34 0.65
CA LYS A 239 -6.82 14.76 1.38
C LYS A 239 -5.53 15.52 1.03
N PRO A 240 -4.84 16.15 2.00
CA PRO A 240 -3.52 16.67 1.77
C PRO A 240 -2.52 15.52 1.54
N SER A 241 -1.51 15.78 0.72
CA SER A 241 -0.52 14.79 0.27
C SER A 241 0.85 15.44 0.17
N ASN A 242 1.89 14.62 0.34
CA ASN A 242 3.29 15.03 0.25
C ASN A 242 3.56 16.26 1.12
N ILE A 243 2.97 16.29 2.32
CA ILE A 243 3.16 17.38 3.26
C ILE A 243 4.57 17.25 3.83
N GLU A 244 5.36 18.30 3.70
CA GLU A 244 6.67 18.42 4.33
C GLU A 244 6.75 19.73 5.09
N LEU A 245 7.35 19.69 6.27
CA LEU A 245 7.61 20.86 7.10
C LEU A 245 9.07 20.82 7.55
N SER A 246 9.84 21.85 7.19
CA SER A 246 11.25 21.99 7.57
C SER A 246 11.55 23.37 8.15
N LEU A 247 12.70 23.50 8.83
CA LEU A 247 13.19 24.78 9.35
C LEU A 247 14.26 25.33 8.42
N ASN A 248 14.03 26.53 7.89
CA ASN A 248 15.04 27.32 7.18
C ASN A 248 15.27 28.64 7.91
N GLY A 249 16.41 28.74 8.59
CA GLY A 249 16.72 29.88 9.46
C GLY A 249 15.67 30.02 10.56
N ASP A 250 14.97 31.16 10.57
CA ASP A 250 13.91 31.48 11.53
C ASP A 250 12.50 31.32 10.94
N THR A 251 12.36 30.57 9.83
CA THR A 251 11.08 30.35 9.14
C THR A 251 10.78 28.88 8.96
N LEU A 252 9.50 28.52 9.04
CA LEU A 252 9.02 27.19 8.67
C LEU A 252 8.73 27.16 7.18
N GLN A 253 9.13 26.08 6.50
CA GLN A 253 8.89 25.85 5.09
C GLN A 253 7.87 24.74 4.94
N LEU A 254 6.63 25.09 4.59
CA LEU A 254 5.54 24.15 4.39
C LEU A 254 5.37 23.83 2.91
N SER A 255 5.69 22.61 2.52
CA SER A 255 5.44 22.07 1.18
C SER A 255 4.28 21.09 1.18
N GLY A 256 3.68 20.91 0.02
CA GLY A 256 2.67 19.90 -0.21
C GLY A 256 1.55 20.37 -1.12
N GLN A 257 0.58 19.48 -1.27
CA GLN A 257 -0.59 19.70 -2.10
C GLN A 257 -1.82 19.08 -1.46
N VAL A 258 -3.00 19.46 -1.93
CA VAL A 258 -4.26 18.82 -1.57
C VAL A 258 -4.90 18.17 -2.78
N ARG A 259 -5.36 16.94 -2.58
CA ARG A 259 -6.12 16.14 -3.54
C ARG A 259 -7.61 16.36 -3.34
N LEU A 260 -8.33 16.70 -4.39
CA LEU A 260 -9.77 16.48 -4.49
C LEU A 260 -10.03 15.15 -5.21
N TRP A 261 -10.76 14.26 -4.55
CA TRP A 261 -11.02 12.90 -5.03
C TRP A 261 -12.12 12.85 -6.09
N ASN A 262 -11.90 12.07 -7.14
CA ASN A 262 -12.84 11.86 -8.25
C ASN A 262 -13.34 13.14 -8.91
N ILE A 263 -12.45 14.12 -9.04
CA ILE A 263 -12.67 15.37 -9.77
C ILE A 263 -11.91 15.32 -11.10
N THR A 264 -12.55 15.81 -12.17
CA THR A 264 -12.04 15.76 -13.55
C THR A 264 -11.86 17.16 -14.18
N ASP A 265 -12.04 18.23 -13.41
CA ASP A 265 -11.90 19.60 -13.89
C ASP A 265 -11.15 20.49 -12.90
N SER A 266 -10.90 21.72 -13.30
CA SER A 266 -10.12 22.72 -12.54
C SER A 266 -10.98 23.88 -12.04
N THR A 267 -12.31 23.73 -11.96
CA THR A 267 -13.24 24.85 -11.72
C THR A 267 -13.47 25.14 -10.24
N HIS A 268 -12.93 24.30 -9.35
CA HIS A 268 -13.12 24.42 -7.91
C HIS A 268 -12.25 25.51 -7.29
N THR A 269 -12.85 26.22 -6.33
CA THR A 269 -12.14 27.16 -5.46
C THR A 269 -11.74 26.45 -4.18
N VAL A 270 -10.44 26.34 -3.92
CA VAL A 270 -9.88 25.66 -2.75
C VAL A 270 -9.17 26.66 -1.87
N ASN A 271 -9.59 26.77 -0.60
CA ASN A 271 -8.91 27.56 0.41
C ASN A 271 -8.35 26.65 1.49
N MET A 272 -7.07 26.80 1.80
CA MET A 272 -6.42 26.16 2.94
C MET A 272 -6.54 27.07 4.16
N LEU A 273 -7.01 26.51 5.26
CA LEU A 273 -7.07 27.13 6.57
C LEU A 273 -5.93 26.57 7.42
N LEU A 274 -5.07 27.44 7.94
CA LEU A 274 -3.95 27.06 8.79
C LEU A 274 -4.22 27.55 10.20
N GLU A 275 -4.15 26.67 11.19
CA GLU A 275 -4.25 27.04 12.61
C GLU A 275 -2.85 26.99 13.25
N ASP A 276 -2.45 28.07 13.91
CA ASP A 276 -1.22 28.15 14.71
C ASP A 276 -1.46 27.76 16.18
N HIS A 277 -0.39 27.76 16.99
CA HIS A 277 -0.50 27.41 18.43
C HIS A 277 -1.21 28.48 19.27
N ASN A 278 -1.44 29.68 18.73
CA ASN A 278 -2.16 30.76 19.39
C ASN A 278 -3.65 30.78 19.03
N GLY A 279 -4.10 29.85 18.17
CA GLY A 279 -5.47 29.79 17.65
C GLY A 279 -5.76 30.83 16.56
N ALA A 280 -4.74 31.49 16.01
CA ALA A 280 -4.90 32.34 14.85
C ALA A 280 -5.08 31.47 13.59
N THR A 281 -6.00 31.87 12.72
CA THR A 281 -6.27 31.15 11.47
C THR A 281 -5.83 31.96 10.26
N GLY A 282 -4.90 31.40 9.48
CA GLY A 282 -4.56 31.87 8.14
C GLY A 282 -5.53 31.30 7.10
N ASN A 283 -5.84 32.06 6.05
CA ASN A 283 -6.65 31.58 4.92
C ASN A 283 -5.90 31.87 3.62
N ILE A 284 -5.61 30.81 2.85
CA ILE A 284 -4.84 30.87 1.62
C ILE A 284 -5.63 30.20 0.50
N THR A 285 -6.01 30.97 -0.52
CA THR A 285 -6.58 30.41 -1.75
C THR A 285 -5.49 29.71 -2.54
N LEU A 286 -5.64 28.39 -2.73
CA LEU A 286 -4.67 27.55 -3.42
C LEU A 286 -4.81 27.65 -4.95
N LYS A 287 -3.73 27.33 -5.67
CA LYS A 287 -3.76 27.25 -7.13
C LYS A 287 -3.82 25.81 -7.61
N PHE A 288 -4.57 25.62 -8.70
CA PHE A 288 -4.70 24.36 -9.40
C PHE A 288 -3.34 23.93 -9.98
N ALA A 289 -2.91 22.73 -9.59
CA ALA A 289 -1.61 22.15 -9.94
C ALA A 289 -1.70 21.08 -11.04
N GLY A 290 -2.86 20.48 -11.27
CA GLY A 290 -3.05 19.52 -12.36
C GLY A 290 -4.16 18.51 -12.11
N LEU A 291 -4.47 17.74 -13.15
CA LEU A 291 -5.28 16.52 -13.05
C LEU A 291 -4.39 15.30 -13.10
N SER A 292 -4.81 14.24 -12.42
CA SER A 292 -4.21 12.91 -12.57
C SER A 292 -5.30 11.85 -12.58
N SER A 293 -4.97 10.68 -13.11
CA SER A 293 -5.77 9.46 -12.93
C SER A 293 -4.92 8.34 -12.35
N SER A 294 -5.58 7.34 -11.78
CA SER A 294 -4.93 6.12 -11.26
C SER A 294 -5.80 4.91 -11.59
N THR A 295 -5.24 3.71 -11.41
CA THR A 295 -5.99 2.44 -11.48
C THR A 295 -6.68 2.29 -12.83
N GLY A 296 -5.91 2.28 -13.91
CA GLY A 296 -6.43 2.19 -15.28
C GLY A 296 -7.34 3.34 -15.72
N GLY A 297 -7.35 4.46 -14.99
CA GLY A 297 -8.24 5.61 -15.26
C GLY A 297 -9.55 5.59 -14.47
N LYS A 298 -9.76 4.58 -13.62
CA LYS A 298 -10.96 4.43 -12.80
C LYS A 298 -11.17 5.58 -11.81
N TYR A 299 -10.08 6.07 -11.23
CA TYR A 299 -10.10 7.16 -10.28
C TYR A 299 -9.41 8.39 -10.85
N SER A 300 -10.00 9.55 -10.60
CA SER A 300 -9.47 10.85 -11.01
C SER A 300 -9.14 11.71 -9.80
N ALA A 301 -8.23 12.65 -9.95
CA ALA A 301 -7.92 13.63 -8.91
C ALA A 301 -7.57 14.98 -9.51
N ALA A 302 -8.03 16.03 -8.84
CA ALA A 302 -7.57 17.40 -9.04
C ALA A 302 -6.63 17.79 -7.89
N TRP A 303 -5.50 18.39 -8.22
CA TRP A 303 -4.46 18.76 -7.27
C TRP A 303 -4.35 20.26 -7.14
N TYR A 304 -4.11 20.74 -5.92
CA TYR A 304 -3.90 22.14 -5.61
C TYR A 304 -2.66 22.30 -4.70
N GLY A 305 -1.70 23.12 -5.11
CA GLY A 305 -0.45 23.32 -4.36
C GLY A 305 -0.62 24.28 -3.19
N PHE A 306 0.09 24.04 -2.08
CA PHE A 306 0.00 24.85 -0.86
C PHE A 306 0.53 26.28 -1.04
N ASN A 307 1.50 26.48 -1.92
CA ASN A 307 2.02 27.81 -2.23
C ASN A 307 1.37 28.37 -3.51
N PRO A 308 0.53 29.41 -3.43
CA PRO A 308 -0.13 29.98 -4.59
C PRO A 308 0.79 30.88 -5.44
N ALA A 309 1.94 31.31 -4.94
CA ALA A 309 2.90 32.07 -5.73
C ALA A 309 3.66 31.14 -6.69
N ASP A 310 4.09 29.99 -6.19
CA ASP A 310 4.73 28.92 -6.93
C ASP A 310 4.41 27.57 -6.27
N GLN A 311 3.56 26.76 -6.92
CA GLN A 311 3.03 25.51 -6.38
C GLN A 311 4.07 24.40 -6.15
N PHE A 312 5.28 24.58 -6.68
CA PHE A 312 6.39 23.65 -6.51
C PHE A 312 7.39 24.08 -5.44
N SER A 313 7.21 25.28 -4.87
CA SER A 313 8.07 25.83 -3.83
C SER A 313 7.37 25.81 -2.46
N PRO A 314 8.10 25.68 -1.35
CA PRO A 314 7.52 25.75 -0.02
C PRO A 314 6.84 27.10 0.26
N LEU A 315 5.84 27.08 1.14
CA LEU A 315 5.21 28.26 1.72
C LEU A 315 5.94 28.62 3.04
N SER A 316 6.53 29.82 3.10
CA SER A 316 7.15 30.32 4.33
C SER A 316 6.11 30.71 5.37
N LEU A 317 6.25 30.17 6.59
CA LEU A 317 5.44 30.47 7.76
C LEU A 317 6.31 31.02 8.91
N ASP A 318 5.67 31.76 9.82
CA ASP A 318 6.32 32.25 11.03
C ASP A 318 6.61 31.08 11.99
N ALA A 319 7.89 30.84 12.28
CA ALA A 319 8.32 29.77 13.17
C ALA A 319 7.89 29.98 14.62
N VAL A 320 7.69 31.23 15.07
CA VAL A 320 7.27 31.54 16.44
C VAL A 320 5.80 31.19 16.65
N ALA A 321 4.94 31.60 15.72
CA ALA A 321 3.53 31.19 15.70
C ALA A 321 3.39 29.67 15.54
N GLY A 322 4.20 29.09 14.66
CA GLY A 322 4.17 27.66 14.35
C GLY A 322 2.92 27.24 13.58
N ILE A 323 2.68 25.94 13.53
CA ILE A 323 1.52 25.35 12.88
C ILE A 323 1.05 24.11 13.64
N LYS A 324 -0.27 23.96 13.75
CA LYS A 324 -0.92 22.88 14.51
C LYS A 324 -1.82 22.01 13.63
N SER A 325 -2.51 22.60 12.66
CA SER A 325 -3.41 21.86 11.79
C SER A 325 -3.76 22.59 10.50
N LEU A 326 -4.17 21.81 9.51
CA LEU A 326 -4.78 22.27 8.28
C LEU A 326 -6.25 21.85 8.22
N SER A 327 -7.07 22.66 7.58
CA SER A 327 -8.36 22.24 7.03
C SER A 327 -8.59 22.94 5.69
N PHE A 328 -9.61 22.53 4.95
CA PHE A 328 -9.87 23.06 3.62
C PHE A 328 -11.31 23.56 3.48
N VAL A 329 -11.50 24.60 2.68
CA VAL A 329 -12.83 25.02 2.21
C VAL A 329 -12.85 24.87 0.71
N VAL A 330 -13.65 23.94 0.21
CA VAL A 330 -13.82 23.65 -1.22
C VAL A 330 -15.21 24.12 -1.64
N ASP A 331 -15.28 25.10 -2.53
CA ASP A 331 -16.52 25.71 -3.01
C ASP A 331 -17.49 26.14 -1.88
N GLY A 332 -16.91 26.63 -0.78
CA GLY A 332 -17.66 27.08 0.40
C GLY A 332 -18.03 25.97 1.39
N LYS A 333 -17.72 24.70 1.10
CA LYS A 333 -17.88 23.58 2.04
C LYS A 333 -16.60 23.38 2.85
N LEU A 334 -16.72 23.35 4.18
CA LEU A 334 -15.63 22.99 5.08
C LEU A 334 -15.35 21.49 5.01
N GLU A 335 -14.08 21.15 4.85
CA GLU A 335 -13.52 19.80 4.75
C GLU A 335 -12.42 19.70 5.83
N ASP A 336 -12.85 19.34 7.04
CA ASP A 336 -12.06 19.33 8.27
C ASP A 336 -12.04 17.95 8.92
N GLN A 337 -12.26 16.88 8.17
CA GLN A 337 -12.34 15.51 8.69
C GLN A 337 -13.31 15.36 9.88
N ASN A 338 -14.51 15.95 9.77
CA ASN A 338 -15.54 15.95 10.83
C ASN A 338 -15.06 16.65 12.12
N GLY A 339 -14.39 17.79 11.97
CA GLY A 339 -13.86 18.59 13.08
C GLY A 339 -12.53 18.12 13.65
N LEU A 340 -11.91 17.07 13.12
CA LEU A 340 -10.59 16.60 13.54
C LEU A 340 -9.45 17.46 12.94
N GLY A 341 -9.67 18.06 11.78
CA GLY A 341 -8.65 18.69 10.95
C GLY A 341 -7.59 17.69 10.46
N PHE A 342 -6.61 18.19 9.72
CA PHE A 342 -5.37 17.47 9.41
C PHE A 342 -4.29 17.98 10.36
N ALA A 343 -4.01 17.23 11.43
CA ALA A 343 -2.98 17.62 12.38
C ALA A 343 -1.62 17.76 11.69
N ILE A 344 -0.92 18.85 11.99
CA ILE A 344 0.48 19.06 11.63
C ILE A 344 1.25 19.19 12.93
N GLN A 345 2.32 18.42 13.03
CA GLN A 345 3.27 18.54 14.10
C GLN A 345 4.39 19.48 13.65
N ASP A 346 4.71 20.46 14.48
CA ASP A 346 5.88 21.32 14.33
C ASP A 346 6.78 21.24 15.58
N GLY A 347 6.60 20.22 16.42
CA GLY A 347 7.42 20.05 17.63
C GLY A 347 8.84 19.64 17.29
N PHE A 348 8.99 18.83 16.24
CA PHE A 348 10.25 18.25 15.81
C PHE A 348 10.26 18.17 14.28
N LEU A 349 11.25 18.78 13.65
CA LEU A 349 11.33 18.81 12.19
C LEU A 349 12.78 18.85 11.73
N PHE A 350 13.04 18.38 10.51
CA PHE A 350 14.38 18.51 9.94
C PHE A 350 14.65 19.98 9.62
N SER A 351 15.87 20.43 9.91
CA SER A 351 16.38 21.71 9.43
C SER A 351 17.05 21.53 8.08
N GLU A 352 16.89 22.53 7.21
CA GLU A 352 17.61 22.66 5.94
C GLU A 352 19.14 22.74 6.09
N THR A 353 19.65 22.85 7.32
CA THR A 353 21.09 22.72 7.59
C THR A 353 21.59 21.28 7.62
N SER A 354 20.69 20.28 7.61
CA SER A 354 21.06 18.86 7.45
C SER A 354 21.82 18.66 6.14
N CYS A 355 22.82 17.77 6.12
CA CYS A 355 23.66 17.61 4.95
C CYS A 355 24.18 16.18 4.76
N LEU A 356 24.38 15.80 3.49
CA LEU A 356 25.07 14.57 3.11
C LEU A 356 26.55 14.89 2.87
N ALA A 357 27.41 14.04 3.40
CA ALA A 357 28.83 14.08 3.11
C ALA A 357 29.07 13.74 1.63
N ALA A 358 30.18 14.25 1.08
CA ALA A 358 30.52 14.04 -0.33
C ALA A 358 30.71 12.56 -0.74
N ASN A 359 30.89 11.65 0.24
CA ASN A 359 30.97 10.21 0.00
C ASN A 359 29.61 9.55 -0.29
N GLY A 360 28.50 10.26 -0.08
CA GLY A 360 27.14 9.73 -0.21
C GLY A 360 26.72 8.70 0.84
N MET A 361 27.63 8.32 1.76
CA MET A 361 27.43 7.26 2.75
C MET A 361 27.39 7.79 4.18
N SER A 362 27.52 9.10 4.39
CA SER A 362 27.46 9.68 5.73
C SER A 362 26.63 10.95 5.69
N ALA A 363 25.80 11.17 6.71
CA ALA A 363 24.92 12.33 6.79
C ALA A 363 24.99 12.96 8.17
N ARG A 364 24.86 14.29 8.24
CA ARG A 364 24.50 15.01 9.46
C ARG A 364 23.03 15.38 9.39
N PHE A 365 22.25 14.90 10.34
CA PHE A 365 20.87 15.35 10.54
C PHE A 365 20.84 16.42 11.60
N ASP A 366 20.24 17.55 11.27
CA ASP A 366 19.92 18.63 12.21
C ASP A 366 18.41 18.63 12.44
N VAL A 367 18.01 18.26 13.65
CA VAL A 367 16.61 18.22 14.09
C VAL A 367 16.31 19.50 14.88
N ALA A 368 15.41 20.30 14.36
CA ALA A 368 14.84 21.45 15.04
C ALA A 368 13.80 20.98 16.06
N VAL A 369 14.06 21.26 17.34
CA VAL A 369 13.19 20.97 18.48
C VAL A 369 12.55 22.28 18.93
N ARG A 370 11.22 22.36 18.92
CA ARG A 370 10.49 23.56 19.31
C ARG A 370 10.71 23.85 20.79
N ASN A 371 11.09 25.08 21.14
CA ASN A 371 11.46 25.46 22.51
C ASN A 371 10.31 25.36 23.52
N SER A 372 9.06 25.33 23.05
CA SER A 372 7.88 25.11 23.89
C SER A 372 7.64 23.64 24.24
N VAL A 373 8.39 22.71 23.64
CA VAL A 373 8.31 21.28 23.90
C VAL A 373 9.50 20.87 24.77
N ASN A 374 9.27 19.99 25.74
CA ASN A 374 10.30 19.54 26.67
C ASN A 374 10.49 18.02 26.58
N PRO A 375 11.14 17.50 25.52
CA PRO A 375 11.35 16.07 25.36
C PRO A 375 12.35 15.53 26.40
N THR A 376 12.10 14.32 26.89
CA THR A 376 13.08 13.57 27.69
C THR A 376 14.09 12.85 26.81
N ARG A 377 13.73 12.56 25.56
CA ARG A 377 14.58 11.89 24.56
C ARG A 377 14.17 12.33 23.16
N VAL A 378 15.14 12.50 22.28
CA VAL A 378 14.93 12.69 20.82
C VAL A 378 15.83 11.70 20.12
N PHE A 379 15.31 11.03 19.11
CA PHE A 379 16.02 9.99 18.38
C PHE A 379 15.67 10.00 16.89
N LEU A 380 16.57 9.46 16.09
CA LEU A 380 16.35 9.16 14.68
C LEU A 380 15.98 7.68 14.55
N GLN A 381 14.86 7.39 13.90
CA GLN A 381 14.43 6.04 13.54
C GLN A 381 15.03 5.68 12.19
N GLU A 382 15.90 4.68 12.18
CA GLU A 382 16.38 4.03 10.98
C GLU A 382 15.43 2.87 10.64
N ILE A 383 14.83 2.91 9.46
CA ILE A 383 13.86 1.91 8.99
C ILE A 383 14.53 1.07 7.91
N THR A 384 14.63 -0.23 8.19
CA THR A 384 15.22 -1.24 7.30
C THR A 384 14.28 -2.42 7.16
N ALA A 385 14.64 -3.38 6.31
CA ALA A 385 13.98 -4.67 6.19
C ALA A 385 14.94 -5.79 6.59
N ASP A 386 14.45 -6.79 7.33
CA ASP A 386 15.21 -8.00 7.64
C ASP A 386 15.28 -8.97 6.43
N SER A 387 15.93 -10.11 6.62
CA SER A 387 16.10 -11.12 5.57
C SER A 387 14.81 -11.79 5.09
N VAL A 388 13.70 -11.59 5.80
CA VAL A 388 12.35 -12.06 5.44
C VAL A 388 11.40 -10.88 5.17
N GLN A 389 11.98 -9.74 4.78
CA GLN A 389 11.28 -8.51 4.40
C GLN A 389 10.45 -7.88 5.53
N GLY A 390 10.62 -8.33 6.78
CA GLY A 390 10.00 -7.73 7.96
C GLY A 390 10.62 -6.37 8.28
N ILE A 391 9.78 -5.39 8.65
CA ILE A 391 10.27 -4.04 8.98
C ILE A 391 11.00 -4.04 10.32
N VAL A 392 12.22 -3.53 10.30
CA VAL A 392 13.07 -3.35 11.47
C VAL A 392 13.30 -1.86 11.68
N VAL A 393 13.02 -1.40 12.89
CA VAL A 393 13.23 0.00 13.30
C VAL A 393 14.33 0.04 14.37
N THR A 394 15.44 0.70 14.05
CA THR A 394 16.53 0.98 14.99
C THR A 394 16.48 2.45 15.40
N GLU A 395 16.85 2.77 16.64
CA GLU A 395 16.81 4.14 17.17
C GLU A 395 18.21 4.65 17.49
N LEU A 396 18.51 5.86 17.02
CA LEU A 396 19.76 6.57 17.24
C LEU A 396 19.49 7.84 18.04
N ASP A 397 19.94 7.91 19.28
CA ASP A 397 19.70 9.06 20.15
C ASP A 397 20.40 10.32 19.66
N ILE A 398 19.65 11.42 19.61
CA ILE A 398 20.14 12.74 19.24
C ILE A 398 20.38 13.54 20.52
N SER A 399 21.59 14.06 20.69
CA SER A 399 21.95 14.86 21.86
C SER A 399 21.50 16.31 21.70
N PRO A 400 21.05 16.97 22.78
CA PRO A 400 20.79 18.41 22.76
C PRO A 400 22.09 19.20 22.49
N PRO A 401 21.98 20.44 21.97
CA PRO A 401 23.13 21.29 21.75
C PRO A 401 23.87 21.58 23.06
N PHE A 402 25.21 21.61 23.00
CA PHE A 402 26.06 21.85 24.17
C PHE A 402 25.98 23.29 24.69
N GLU A 403 25.74 24.25 23.79
CA GLU A 403 25.59 25.67 24.12
C GLU A 403 24.11 26.07 24.16
N PRO A 404 23.69 26.90 25.13
CA PRO A 404 22.31 27.36 25.22
C PRO A 404 21.94 28.16 23.96
N VAL A 405 20.78 27.85 23.40
CA VAL A 405 20.26 28.52 22.20
C VAL A 405 19.94 29.98 22.51
N ALA A 406 20.19 30.87 21.55
CA ALA A 406 19.86 32.28 21.69
C ALA A 406 18.37 32.44 22.02
N ALA A 407 18.05 33.25 23.03
CA ALA A 407 16.70 33.36 23.62
C ALA A 407 15.58 33.82 22.66
N ASN A 408 15.90 34.15 21.40
CA ASN A 408 15.00 34.74 20.43
C ASN A 408 14.57 33.77 19.30
N THR A 409 15.05 32.53 19.27
CA THR A 409 14.61 31.55 18.26
C THR A 409 13.44 30.70 18.77
N ALA A 410 12.57 30.25 17.87
CA ALA A 410 11.47 29.34 18.23
C ALA A 410 11.93 27.88 18.41
N TYR A 411 13.09 27.54 17.84
CA TYR A 411 13.63 26.18 17.80
C TYR A 411 15.08 26.13 18.29
N SER A 412 15.45 24.98 18.83
CA SER A 412 16.82 24.56 19.14
C SER A 412 17.25 23.45 18.19
N LEU A 413 18.46 23.52 17.63
CA LEU A 413 18.98 22.49 16.72
C LEU A 413 19.74 21.40 17.49
N TRP A 414 19.33 20.16 17.29
CA TRP A 414 19.93 18.95 17.85
C TRP A 414 20.51 18.15 16.69
N SER A 415 21.76 17.71 16.78
CA SER A 415 22.46 17.12 15.63
C SER A 415 22.96 15.72 15.91
N ILE A 416 22.91 14.87 14.89
CA ILE A 416 23.53 13.54 14.90
C ILE A 416 24.25 13.30 13.57
N ASN A 417 25.41 12.64 13.64
CA ASN A 417 26.09 12.14 12.46
C ASN A 417 25.79 10.65 12.32
N VAL A 418 25.37 10.24 11.12
CA VAL A 418 25.10 8.85 10.77
C VAL A 418 26.12 8.42 9.72
N THR A 419 26.75 7.27 9.97
CA THR A 419 27.63 6.59 9.02
C THR A 419 26.85 5.43 8.40
N ASP A 420 27.13 5.12 7.14
CA ASP A 420 26.45 4.09 6.35
C ASP A 420 24.97 4.43 6.06
N PHE A 421 24.76 5.59 5.44
CA PHE A 421 23.46 6.06 4.99
C PHE A 421 22.89 5.15 3.88
N ASP A 422 22.02 4.20 4.25
CA ASP A 422 21.36 3.26 3.32
C ASP A 422 19.89 2.96 3.72
N ALA A 423 19.24 3.87 4.45
CA ALA A 423 17.93 3.64 5.04
C ALA A 423 17.02 4.87 4.99
N SER A 424 15.72 4.67 5.21
CA SER A 424 14.79 5.76 5.47
C SER A 424 14.85 6.17 6.93
N TYR A 425 14.92 7.49 7.17
CA TYR A 425 15.02 8.04 8.51
C TYR A 425 13.79 8.84 8.91
N ARG A 426 13.38 8.74 10.17
CA ARG A 426 12.31 9.56 10.78
C ARG A 426 12.74 10.10 12.12
N ILE A 427 12.10 11.18 12.56
CA ILE A 427 12.30 11.69 13.91
C ILE A 427 11.34 10.95 14.84
N GLY A 428 11.80 10.65 16.05
CA GLY A 428 10.96 10.24 17.17
C GLY A 428 11.39 10.98 18.43
N ALA A 429 10.47 11.09 19.39
CA ALA A 429 10.73 11.70 20.68
C ALA A 429 9.95 11.02 21.81
N GLU A 430 10.42 11.21 23.03
CA GLU A 430 9.67 10.90 24.24
C GLU A 430 9.29 12.22 24.95
N ILE A 431 8.01 12.39 25.20
CA ILE A 431 7.43 13.59 25.84
C ILE A 431 6.49 13.10 26.92
N ASP A 432 6.69 13.56 28.16
CA ASP A 432 5.87 13.18 29.32
C ASP A 432 5.71 11.67 29.52
N GLY A 433 6.75 10.89 29.17
CA GLY A 433 6.74 9.42 29.25
C GLY A 433 5.94 8.73 28.15
N GLN A 434 5.50 9.46 27.12
CA GLN A 434 4.87 8.92 25.92
C GLN A 434 5.79 9.03 24.71
N ARG A 435 5.82 7.97 23.90
CA ARG A 435 6.50 7.96 22.62
C ARG A 435 5.66 8.71 21.58
N VAL A 436 6.32 9.56 20.81
CA VAL A 436 5.75 10.26 19.67
C VAL A 436 6.64 9.98 18.46
N ASP A 437 6.06 9.30 17.47
CA ASP A 437 6.71 9.00 16.20
C ASP A 437 6.21 9.96 15.13
N PHE A 438 7.12 10.58 14.39
CA PHE A 438 6.76 11.57 13.39
C PHE A 438 6.66 10.89 12.02
N LEU A 439 5.43 10.81 11.48
CA LEU A 439 5.10 10.12 10.23
C LEU A 439 5.60 10.84 8.95
N GLY A 440 6.45 11.85 9.08
CA GLY A 440 7.13 12.46 7.94
C GLY A 440 8.19 11.50 7.40
N SER A 441 7.83 10.69 6.41
CA SER A 441 8.84 10.04 5.58
C SER A 441 9.41 11.06 4.62
N ASN A 442 10.72 11.28 4.70
CA ASN A 442 11.49 11.93 3.65
C ASN A 442 11.48 11.04 2.40
N GLY A 443 10.40 11.12 1.62
CA GLY A 443 10.34 10.52 0.30
C GLY A 443 11.39 11.09 -0.65
N ASP A 444 11.87 12.31 -0.40
CA ASP A 444 12.93 12.96 -1.19
C ASP A 444 13.68 13.99 -0.33
N TRP A 445 14.37 13.58 0.74
CA TRP A 445 15.55 14.36 1.11
C TRP A 445 16.63 14.06 0.07
N HIS A 446 16.61 14.82 -1.01
CA HIS A 446 17.81 15.16 -1.73
C HIS A 446 18.47 16.29 -0.95
N PRO A 447 19.44 16.02 -0.05
CA PRO A 447 20.24 17.10 0.49
C PRO A 447 20.78 17.87 -0.70
N LEU A 448 20.51 19.17 -0.73
CA LEU A 448 21.03 20.05 -1.76
C LEU A 448 22.53 19.78 -1.88
N VAL A 449 22.92 19.16 -2.98
CA VAL A 449 24.33 19.09 -3.37
C VAL A 449 24.71 20.55 -3.58
N SER A 450 25.45 21.13 -2.63
CA SER A 450 26.13 22.40 -2.88
C SER A 450 26.92 22.24 -4.18
N PRO A 451 26.91 23.21 -5.10
CA PRO A 451 27.88 23.25 -6.18
C PRO A 451 29.33 23.26 -5.64
#